data_AF-A0A1L9UGW2-F1
#
_entry.id   AF-A0A1L9UGW2-F1
#
_cell.length_a   1.000
_cell.length_b   1.000
_cell.length_c   1.000
_cell.angle_alpha   90.00
_cell.angle_beta   90.00
_cell.angle_gamma   90.00
#
_symmetry.space_group_name_H-M   'P 1'
#
loop_
_entity.id
_entity.type
_entity.pdbx_description
1 polymer ?
#
loop_
_entity_poly.entity_id
_entity_poly.type
_entity_poly.pdbx_seq_one_letter_code
_entity_poly.pdbx_strand_id
1 'polypeptide(L)'
;MTDLDRTPPSTAAYVVATAILAGITGYFIGQGSTLGLFSNKEKEGWPNSYNVKPHLDSSDEDYESEEEEDSEEEGDGTELANFDSSNEEVKLVLVVRTDLGMTKGKIAAQCSHATLACYKYLTAYTPNSGILRRWESQGQAKIALQVKSEEEMEEMQAKAISLGLCARVITDAGRTQIASGSRTVLGVLGPKSVVDSVTGHLKLL
;
A
#
# COMPACT_ATOMS: atom_id res chain seq x y z
N MET A 1 28.54 -67.95 -12.43
CA MET A 1 27.82 -66.75 -11.98
C MET A 1 28.69 -66.12 -10.90
N THR A 2 29.48 -65.11 -11.25
CA THR A 2 30.41 -64.48 -10.29
C THR A 2 29.63 -63.50 -9.43
N ASP A 3 29.38 -63.86 -8.17
CA ASP A 3 28.85 -62.95 -7.16
C ASP A 3 29.88 -61.84 -6.92
N LEU A 4 29.51 -60.61 -7.31
CA LEU A 4 30.30 -59.42 -7.00
C LEU A 4 30.11 -59.10 -5.52
N ASP A 5 31.10 -59.51 -4.72
CA ASP A 5 31.19 -59.20 -3.30
C ASP A 5 31.40 -57.69 -3.12
N ARG A 6 30.31 -56.96 -2.85
CA ARG A 6 30.36 -55.51 -2.62
C ARG A 6 30.69 -55.26 -1.15
N THR A 7 31.91 -54.78 -0.90
CA THR A 7 32.29 -54.31 0.43
C THR A 7 31.38 -53.14 0.85
N PRO A 8 30.85 -53.14 2.08
CA PRO A 8 29.98 -52.07 2.53
C PRO A 8 30.74 -50.73 2.56
N PRO A 9 30.10 -49.62 2.14
CA PRO A 9 30.73 -48.30 2.18
C PRO A 9 31.21 -47.95 3.59
N SER A 10 32.30 -47.20 3.67
CA SER A 10 32.79 -46.70 4.95
C SER A 10 31.81 -45.69 5.55
N THR A 11 31.79 -45.57 6.88
CA THR A 11 30.97 -44.56 7.58
C THR A 11 31.20 -43.15 7.04
N ALA A 12 32.43 -42.82 6.65
CA ALA A 12 32.76 -41.53 6.03
C ALA A 12 32.06 -41.35 4.66
N ALA A 13 31.96 -42.40 3.85
CA ALA A 13 31.26 -42.34 2.57
C ALA A 13 29.76 -42.06 2.76
N TYR A 14 29.14 -42.64 3.79
CA TYR A 14 27.75 -42.34 4.14
C TYR A 14 27.56 -40.89 4.61
N VAL A 15 28.47 -40.36 5.42
CA VAL A 15 28.40 -38.97 5.90
C VAL A 15 28.53 -37.98 4.74
N VAL A 16 29.45 -38.22 3.81
CA VAL A 16 29.62 -37.33 2.64
C VAL A 16 28.41 -37.41 1.71
N ALA A 17 27.90 -38.61 1.44
CA ALA A 17 26.73 -38.79 0.57
C ALA A 17 25.48 -38.11 1.15
N THR A 18 25.26 -38.22 2.47
CA THR A 18 24.12 -37.57 3.13
C THR A 18 24.26 -36.05 3.18
N ALA A 19 25.47 -35.52 3.38
CA ALA A 19 25.72 -34.08 3.34
C ALA A 19 25.46 -33.47 1.94
N ILE A 20 25.86 -34.17 0.87
CA ILE A 20 25.62 -33.72 -0.51
C ILE A 20 24.11 -33.72 -0.81
N LEU A 21 23.40 -34.79 -0.45
CA LEU A 21 21.95 -34.87 -0.65
C LEU A 21 21.22 -33.77 0.12
N ALA A 22 21.54 -33.57 1.40
CA ALA A 22 20.95 -32.52 2.23
C ALA A 22 21.25 -31.11 1.67
N GLY A 23 22.47 -30.87 1.19
CA GLY A 23 22.86 -29.60 0.58
C GLY A 23 22.11 -29.30 -0.71
N ILE A 24 21.96 -30.29 -1.60
CA ILE A 24 21.22 -30.13 -2.87
C ILE A 24 19.74 -29.90 -2.59
N THR A 25 19.12 -30.72 -1.74
CA THR A 25 17.71 -30.56 -1.37
C THR A 25 17.46 -29.22 -0.68
N GLY A 26 18.33 -28.82 0.25
CA GLY A 26 18.25 -27.53 0.94
C GLY A 26 18.41 -26.33 -0.01
N TYR A 27 19.30 -26.40 -0.99
CA TYR A 27 19.50 -25.34 -2.00
C TYR A 27 18.24 -25.13 -2.86
N PHE A 28 17.60 -26.21 -3.32
CA PHE A 28 16.38 -26.12 -4.13
C PHE A 28 15.16 -25.67 -3.32
N ILE A 29 15.02 -26.08 -2.05
CA ILE A 29 13.99 -25.56 -1.14
C ILE A 29 14.23 -24.07 -0.84
N GLY A 30 15.50 -23.66 -0.67
CA GLY A 30 15.90 -22.26 -0.50
C GLY A 30 15.56 -21.39 -1.72
N GLN A 31 15.89 -21.86 -2.92
CA GLN A 31 15.55 -21.17 -4.17
C GLN A 31 14.02 -21.10 -4.39
N GLY A 32 13.28 -22.18 -4.06
CA GLY A 32 11.82 -22.22 -4.15
C GLY A 32 11.10 -21.33 -3.13
N SER A 33 11.69 -21.10 -1.95
CA SER A 33 11.19 -20.15 -0.95
C SER A 33 11.49 -18.69 -1.33
N THR A 34 12.56 -18.41 -2.08
CA THR A 34 12.80 -17.08 -2.67
C THR A 34 11.94 -16.78 -3.90
N LEU A 35 11.43 -17.80 -4.60
CA LEU A 35 10.51 -17.66 -5.74
C LEU A 35 9.01 -17.73 -5.36
N GLY A 36 8.68 -17.90 -4.08
CA GLY A 36 7.29 -17.87 -3.59
C GLY A 36 6.44 -19.11 -3.91
N LEU A 37 7.02 -20.21 -4.41
CA LEU A 37 6.26 -21.39 -4.88
C LEU A 37 5.84 -22.37 -3.77
N PHE A 38 6.34 -22.22 -2.55
CA PHE A 38 5.99 -23.09 -1.42
C PHE A 38 5.62 -22.27 -0.18
N SER A 39 4.48 -21.57 -0.23
CA SER A 39 3.82 -21.07 0.98
C SER A 39 2.55 -21.89 1.21
N ASN A 40 2.70 -23.11 1.72
CA ASN A 40 1.57 -23.81 2.32
C ASN A 40 1.54 -23.43 3.81
N LYS A 41 0.59 -22.57 4.13
CA LYS A 41 0.47 -21.83 5.38
C LYS A 41 -0.21 -22.70 6.43
N GLU A 42 0.54 -23.31 7.35
CA GLU A 42 -0.04 -23.62 8.66
C GLU A 42 -0.21 -22.30 9.41
N LYS A 43 -1.47 -21.86 9.50
CA LYS A 43 -1.88 -20.68 10.26
C LYS A 43 -1.79 -21.00 11.75
N GLU A 44 -0.64 -20.77 12.37
CA GLU A 44 -0.65 -20.46 13.80
C GLU A 44 -1.03 -18.99 13.96
N GLY A 45 -2.28 -18.77 14.36
CA GLY A 45 -2.85 -17.45 14.58
C GLY A 45 -2.11 -16.69 15.67
N TRP A 46 -1.97 -15.38 15.47
CA TRP A 46 -1.57 -14.44 16.51
C TRP A 46 -2.51 -14.58 17.72
N PRO A 47 -2.02 -14.60 18.98
CA PRO A 47 -2.88 -14.77 20.12
C PRO A 47 -3.59 -13.45 20.40
N ASN A 48 -4.77 -13.26 19.80
CA ASN A 48 -5.68 -12.20 20.21
C ASN A 48 -7.11 -12.74 20.29
N SER A 49 -7.63 -12.71 21.51
CA SER A 49 -8.90 -13.28 21.99
C SER A 49 -10.15 -12.50 21.55
N TYR A 50 -10.20 -12.04 20.30
CA TYR A 50 -11.42 -11.44 19.75
C TYR A 50 -12.13 -12.49 18.91
N ASN A 51 -13.22 -13.01 19.46
CA ASN A 51 -14.06 -14.02 18.82
C ASN A 51 -14.91 -13.34 17.72
N VAL A 52 -14.29 -13.04 16.58
CA VAL A 52 -14.99 -12.55 15.39
C VAL A 52 -15.70 -13.74 14.77
N LYS A 53 -17.04 -13.76 14.82
CA LYS A 53 -17.84 -14.74 14.07
C LYS A 53 -17.84 -14.31 12.60
N PRO A 54 -17.22 -15.05 11.68
CA PRO A 54 -17.32 -14.74 10.27
C PRO A 54 -18.77 -14.97 9.81
N HIS A 55 -19.35 -13.97 9.15
CA HIS A 55 -20.67 -14.10 8.55
C HIS A 55 -20.53 -14.95 7.28
N LEU A 56 -21.24 -16.09 7.22
CA LEU A 56 -21.17 -17.10 6.16
C LEU A 56 -21.78 -16.69 4.81
N ASP A 57 -21.96 -15.38 4.56
CA ASP A 57 -22.48 -14.85 3.29
C ASP A 57 -21.48 -13.92 2.58
N SER A 58 -20.20 -14.02 2.96
CA SER A 58 -19.12 -13.46 2.15
C SER A 58 -18.82 -14.47 1.06
N SER A 59 -19.41 -14.27 -0.12
CA SER A 59 -18.91 -14.85 -1.35
C SER A 59 -17.45 -14.42 -1.49
N ASP A 60 -16.53 -15.31 -1.12
CA ASP A 60 -15.10 -15.20 -1.39
C ASP A 60 -14.94 -15.23 -2.92
N GLU A 61 -15.09 -14.06 -3.54
CA GLU A 61 -14.50 -13.81 -4.84
C GLU A 61 -12.98 -13.73 -4.60
N ASP A 62 -12.25 -14.62 -5.25
CA ASP A 62 -10.79 -14.72 -5.20
C ASP A 62 -10.16 -13.35 -5.52
N TYR A 63 -9.73 -12.63 -4.47
CA TYR A 63 -8.97 -11.38 -4.60
C TYR A 63 -7.53 -11.69 -5.02
N GLU A 64 -7.31 -11.94 -6.30
CA GLU A 64 -5.99 -11.84 -6.92
C GLU A 64 -5.59 -10.36 -6.98
N SER A 65 -4.76 -9.93 -6.03
CA SER A 65 -4.13 -8.61 -6.04
C SER A 65 -2.97 -8.61 -7.04
N GLU A 66 -3.26 -8.53 -8.34
CA GLU A 66 -2.21 -8.15 -9.30
C GLU A 66 -1.91 -6.64 -9.14
N GLU A 67 -0.64 -6.29 -9.25
CA GLU A 67 -0.06 -4.98 -9.00
C GLU A 67 -0.86 -3.86 -9.67
N GLU A 68 -1.35 -2.90 -8.89
CA GLU A 68 -1.99 -1.70 -9.42
C GLU A 68 -0.91 -0.87 -10.13
N GLU A 69 -0.94 -0.85 -11.46
CA GLU A 69 -0.23 0.17 -12.26
C GLU A 69 -0.91 1.51 -11.96
N ASP A 70 -0.46 2.16 -10.89
CA ASP A 70 -0.73 3.56 -10.60
C ASP A 70 -0.21 4.33 -11.82
N SER A 71 -1.14 4.77 -12.68
CA SER A 71 -0.84 5.75 -13.71
C SER A 71 -0.63 7.08 -12.99
N GLU A 72 0.50 7.16 -12.28
CA GLU A 72 0.96 8.36 -11.63
C GLU A 72 1.05 9.40 -12.75
N GLU A 73 0.15 10.41 -12.76
CA GLU A 73 0.47 11.66 -13.44
C GLU A 73 1.86 12.08 -12.92
N GLU A 74 2.91 11.83 -13.71
CA GLU A 74 4.30 12.11 -13.34
C GLU A 74 4.50 13.63 -13.34
N GLY A 75 4.07 14.26 -12.26
CA GLY A 75 4.49 15.61 -11.92
C GLY A 75 6.00 15.57 -11.65
N ASP A 76 6.73 16.56 -12.17
CA ASP A 76 8.17 16.71 -11.95
C ASP A 76 8.49 17.33 -10.57
N GLY A 77 7.47 17.50 -9.74
CA GLY A 77 7.54 18.06 -8.39
C GLY A 77 7.78 19.57 -8.35
N THR A 78 7.81 20.26 -9.50
CA THR A 78 8.11 21.70 -9.57
C THR A 78 7.01 22.57 -8.96
N GLU A 79 5.79 22.03 -8.86
CA GLU A 79 4.66 22.70 -8.21
C GLU A 79 4.76 22.73 -6.69
N LEU A 80 5.57 21.87 -6.06
CA LEU A 80 5.63 21.73 -4.61
C LEU A 80 6.31 22.95 -3.96
N ALA A 81 5.57 23.62 -3.08
CA ALA A 81 6.09 24.75 -2.32
C ALA A 81 6.94 24.29 -1.13
N ASN A 82 7.96 25.08 -0.79
CA ASN A 82 8.73 24.86 0.44
C ASN A 82 8.02 25.50 1.65
N PHE A 83 7.62 24.66 2.62
CA PHE A 83 6.95 25.08 3.86
C PHE A 83 7.83 24.99 5.12
N ASP A 84 9.16 24.96 4.97
CA ASP A 84 10.12 24.78 6.07
C ASP A 84 10.09 25.92 7.11
N SER A 85 9.65 27.11 6.71
CA SER A 85 9.57 28.29 7.59
C SER A 85 8.39 28.27 8.56
N SER A 86 7.38 27.42 8.34
CA SER A 86 6.24 27.27 9.24
C SER A 86 6.53 26.21 10.31
N ASN A 87 6.01 26.36 11.53
CA ASN A 87 6.05 25.30 12.54
C ASN A 87 4.65 24.74 12.83
N GLU A 88 3.79 24.83 11.81
CA GLU A 88 2.40 24.40 11.89
C GLU A 88 2.29 22.86 11.89
N GLU A 89 1.20 22.36 12.45
CA GLU A 89 0.78 20.96 12.28
C GLU A 89 0.67 20.61 10.79
N VAL A 90 1.25 19.48 10.40
CA VAL A 90 1.13 18.90 9.07
C VAL A 90 0.13 17.76 9.12
N LYS A 91 -0.73 17.67 8.13
CA LYS A 91 -1.76 16.62 8.06
C LYS A 91 -1.95 16.12 6.63
N LEU A 92 -2.48 14.90 6.53
CA LEU A 92 -2.99 14.33 5.30
C LEU A 92 -4.52 14.29 5.38
N VAL A 93 -5.18 14.88 4.40
CA VAL A 93 -6.63 14.77 4.21
C VAL A 93 -6.90 13.79 3.08
N LEU A 94 -7.82 12.86 3.31
CA LEU A 94 -8.26 11.84 2.38
C LEU A 94 -9.70 12.17 1.99
N VAL A 95 -9.88 12.77 0.82
CA VAL A 95 -11.20 13.16 0.30
C VAL A 95 -11.75 11.99 -0.51
N VAL A 96 -12.83 11.39 -0.02
CA VAL A 96 -13.42 10.17 -0.57
C VAL A 96 -14.70 10.50 -1.33
N ARG A 97 -14.81 9.98 -2.56
CA ARG A 97 -16.05 10.05 -3.33
C ARG A 97 -17.10 9.09 -2.80
N THR A 98 -18.15 9.65 -2.19
CA THR A 98 -19.26 8.90 -1.61
C THR A 98 -20.36 8.57 -2.60
N ASP A 99 -20.39 9.25 -3.75
CA ASP A 99 -21.31 9.00 -4.86
C ASP A 99 -21.08 7.64 -5.54
N LEU A 100 -19.87 7.09 -5.39
CA LEU A 100 -19.48 5.80 -5.97
C LEU A 100 -20.03 4.57 -5.20
N GLY A 101 -20.66 4.76 -4.04
CA GLY A 101 -21.23 3.66 -3.27
C GLY A 101 -20.20 2.64 -2.76
N MET A 102 -18.94 3.04 -2.58
CA MET A 102 -17.87 2.15 -2.11
C MET A 102 -18.20 1.51 -0.75
N THR A 103 -17.89 0.22 -0.61
CA THR A 103 -17.97 -0.47 0.69
C THR A 103 -16.87 0.05 1.63
N LYS A 104 -17.07 -0.13 2.94
CA LYS A 104 -16.10 0.31 3.97
C LYS A 104 -14.70 -0.26 3.75
N GLY A 105 -14.60 -1.53 3.35
CA GLY A 105 -13.32 -2.18 3.07
C GLY A 105 -12.62 -1.55 1.87
N LYS A 106 -13.37 -1.27 0.79
CA LYS A 106 -12.82 -0.61 -0.39
C LYS A 106 -12.36 0.82 -0.10
N ILE A 107 -13.15 1.59 0.65
CA ILE A 107 -12.76 2.94 1.11
C ILE A 107 -11.42 2.88 1.86
N ALA A 108 -11.27 1.94 2.79
CA ALA A 108 -10.03 1.81 3.58
C ALA A 108 -8.81 1.46 2.70
N ALA A 109 -8.96 0.55 1.74
CA ALA A 109 -7.91 0.23 0.79
C ALA A 109 -7.51 1.46 -0.04
N GLN A 110 -8.47 2.14 -0.66
CA GLN A 110 -8.24 3.31 -1.52
C GLN A 110 -7.62 4.49 -0.74
N CYS A 111 -8.04 4.70 0.51
CA CYS A 111 -7.40 5.66 1.42
C CYS A 111 -5.93 5.31 1.73
N SER A 112 -5.61 4.02 1.82
CA SER A 112 -4.25 3.53 2.03
C SER A 112 -3.38 3.76 0.79
N HIS A 113 -3.92 3.52 -0.40
CA HIS A 113 -3.26 3.84 -1.68
C HIS A 113 -2.97 5.35 -1.78
N ALA A 114 -3.95 6.21 -1.51
CA ALA A 114 -3.78 7.67 -1.55
C ALA A 114 -2.69 8.16 -0.58
N THR A 115 -2.63 7.55 0.60
CA THR A 115 -1.57 7.83 1.58
C THR A 115 -0.19 7.47 1.04
N LEU A 116 -0.06 6.26 0.47
CA LEU A 116 1.21 5.78 -0.06
C LEU A 116 1.67 6.61 -1.27
N ALA A 117 0.74 6.98 -2.15
CA ALA A 117 1.02 7.85 -3.30
C ALA A 117 1.57 9.21 -2.85
N CYS A 118 0.93 9.88 -1.88
CA CYS A 118 1.43 11.15 -1.33
C CYS A 118 2.83 11.00 -0.70
N TYR A 119 3.04 9.91 0.05
CA TYR A 119 4.31 9.63 0.70
C TYR A 119 5.44 9.42 -0.31
N LYS A 120 5.22 8.57 -1.32
CA LYS A 120 6.19 8.30 -2.39
C LYS A 120 6.51 9.59 -3.17
N TYR A 121 5.49 10.36 -3.52
CA TYR A 121 5.64 11.62 -4.25
C TYR A 121 6.55 12.60 -3.51
N LEU A 122 6.27 12.88 -2.24
CA LEU A 122 7.10 13.79 -1.44
C LEU A 122 8.51 13.26 -1.20
N THR A 123 8.66 11.95 -1.04
CA THR A 123 9.97 11.30 -0.89
C THR A 123 10.82 11.46 -2.15
N ALA A 124 10.21 11.30 -3.33
CA ALA A 124 10.91 11.40 -4.61
C ALA A 124 11.31 12.85 -4.94
N TYR A 125 10.39 13.80 -4.78
CA TYR A 125 10.56 15.15 -5.32
C TYR A 125 11.00 16.19 -4.27
N THR A 126 10.75 15.94 -2.99
CA THR A 126 11.13 16.88 -1.91
C THR A 126 11.86 16.21 -0.74
N PRO A 127 12.90 15.39 -0.98
CA PRO A 127 13.59 14.64 0.08
C PRO A 127 14.24 15.52 1.15
N ASN A 128 14.56 16.77 0.82
CA ASN A 128 15.15 17.75 1.74
C ASN A 128 14.10 18.62 2.45
N SER A 129 12.83 18.56 2.05
CA SER A 129 11.77 19.34 2.69
C SER A 129 11.45 18.77 4.07
N GLY A 130 11.36 19.64 5.07
CA GLY A 130 10.99 19.27 6.42
C GLY A 130 9.54 18.82 6.56
N ILE A 131 8.70 18.98 5.53
CA ILE A 131 7.26 18.71 5.63
C ILE A 131 6.93 17.25 5.92
N LEU A 132 7.56 16.32 5.21
CA LEU A 132 7.32 14.89 5.39
C LEU A 132 7.79 14.44 6.77
N ARG A 133 9.02 14.84 7.14
CA ARG A 133 9.58 14.58 8.47
C ARG A 133 8.73 15.15 9.60
N ARG A 134 8.17 16.35 9.44
CA ARG A 134 7.24 16.94 10.42
C ARG A 134 6.00 16.09 10.57
N TRP A 135 5.35 15.72 9.46
CA TRP A 135 4.16 14.85 9.47
C TRP A 135 4.45 13.52 10.18
N GLU A 136 5.59 12.89 9.89
CA GLU A 136 6.03 11.66 10.57
C GLU A 136 6.21 11.85 12.07
N SER A 137 6.90 12.92 12.47
CA SER A 137 7.16 13.23 13.89
C SER A 137 5.91 13.65 14.68
N GLN A 138 4.87 14.13 13.98
CA GLN A 138 3.61 14.59 14.56
C GLN A 138 2.53 13.50 14.59
N GLY A 139 2.90 12.23 14.38
CA GLY A 139 1.98 11.10 14.47
C GLY A 139 1.19 10.83 13.18
N GLN A 140 1.59 11.43 12.06
CA GLN A 140 1.07 11.14 10.73
C GLN A 140 -0.45 11.28 10.62
N ALA A 141 -0.99 12.42 11.09
CA ALA A 141 -2.42 12.70 11.13
C ALA A 141 -3.08 12.47 9.75
N LYS A 142 -4.17 11.70 9.73
CA LYS A 142 -4.99 11.37 8.56
C LYS A 142 -6.45 11.67 8.87
N ILE A 143 -7.09 12.50 8.05
CA ILE A 143 -8.49 12.90 8.22
C ILE A 143 -9.27 12.48 6.97
N ALA A 144 -10.27 11.63 7.14
CA ALA A 144 -11.16 11.22 6.06
C ALA A 144 -12.34 12.18 5.92
N LEU A 145 -12.50 12.77 4.74
CA LEU A 145 -13.59 13.69 4.37
C LEU A 145 -14.37 13.11 3.19
N GLN A 146 -15.59 13.58 3.00
CA GLN A 146 -16.46 13.15 1.90
C GLN A 146 -16.66 14.25 0.86
N VAL A 147 -16.68 13.84 -0.40
CA VAL A 147 -17.11 14.62 -1.57
C VAL A 147 -18.16 13.83 -2.35
N LYS A 148 -18.99 14.52 -3.15
CA LYS A 148 -20.13 13.91 -3.86
C LYS A 148 -20.00 13.90 -5.38
N SER A 149 -18.92 14.42 -5.93
CA SER A 149 -18.69 14.45 -7.37
C SER A 149 -17.21 14.36 -7.72
N GLU A 150 -16.94 13.89 -8.93
CA GLU A 150 -15.61 13.89 -9.53
C GLU A 150 -15.12 15.29 -9.82
N GLU A 151 -15.98 16.14 -10.38
CA GLU A 151 -15.68 17.54 -10.72
C GLU A 151 -15.18 18.33 -9.49
N GLU A 152 -15.90 18.24 -8.36
CA GLU A 152 -15.48 18.90 -7.11
C GLU A 152 -14.13 18.38 -6.61
N MET A 153 -13.85 17.08 -6.78
CA MET A 153 -12.55 16.48 -6.45
C MET A 153 -11.42 17.03 -7.34
N GLU A 154 -11.65 17.15 -8.65
CA GLU A 154 -10.68 17.69 -9.60
C GLU A 154 -10.40 19.18 -9.34
N GLU A 155 -11.44 19.98 -9.07
CA GLU A 155 -11.29 21.38 -8.66
C GLU A 155 -10.43 21.51 -7.39
N MET A 156 -10.67 20.65 -6.39
CA MET A 156 -9.87 20.62 -5.17
C MET A 156 -8.42 20.21 -5.43
N GLN A 157 -8.19 19.22 -6.30
CA GLN A 157 -6.85 18.80 -6.69
C GLN A 157 -6.09 19.97 -7.35
N ALA A 158 -6.70 20.61 -8.35
CA ALA A 158 -6.12 21.74 -9.05
C ALA A 158 -5.82 22.92 -8.09
N LYS A 159 -6.75 23.20 -7.16
CA LYS A 159 -6.55 24.22 -6.13
C LYS A 159 -5.38 23.88 -5.21
N ALA A 160 -5.30 22.64 -4.73
CA ALA A 160 -4.21 22.19 -3.86
C ALA A 160 -2.85 22.28 -4.55
N ILE A 161 -2.76 21.84 -5.81
CA ILE A 161 -1.58 21.97 -6.66
C ILE A 161 -1.18 23.44 -6.82
N SER A 162 -2.13 24.33 -7.08
CA SER A 162 -1.85 25.78 -7.25
C SER A 162 -1.29 26.44 -5.98
N LEU A 163 -1.56 25.87 -4.81
CA LEU A 163 -1.04 26.29 -3.51
C LEU A 163 0.28 25.58 -3.15
N GLY A 164 0.79 24.72 -4.03
CA GLY A 164 2.00 23.94 -3.85
C GLY A 164 1.91 22.81 -2.83
N LEU A 165 0.69 22.30 -2.59
CA LEU A 165 0.46 21.11 -1.76
C LEU A 165 0.69 19.83 -2.56
N CYS A 166 1.07 18.76 -1.87
CA CYS A 166 1.06 17.42 -2.46
C CYS A 166 -0.39 16.94 -2.58
N ALA A 167 -0.87 16.76 -3.81
CA ALA A 167 -2.23 16.32 -4.12
C ALA A 167 -2.22 15.14 -5.09
N ARG A 168 -2.60 13.94 -4.62
CA ARG A 168 -2.61 12.70 -5.41
C ARG A 168 -3.99 12.07 -5.47
N VAL A 169 -4.47 11.78 -6.67
CA VAL A 169 -5.73 11.07 -6.90
C VAL A 169 -5.45 9.61 -7.15
N ILE A 170 -6.25 8.73 -6.55
CA ILE A 170 -6.28 7.30 -6.83
C ILE A 170 -7.42 7.00 -7.79
N THR A 171 -7.15 6.14 -8.76
CA THR A 171 -8.14 5.64 -9.72
C THR A 171 -8.40 4.16 -9.49
N ASP A 172 -9.66 3.74 -9.53
CA ASP A 172 -10.00 2.33 -9.46
C ASP A 172 -9.61 1.62 -10.75
N ALA A 173 -8.81 0.55 -10.67
CA ALA A 173 -8.38 -0.24 -11.81
C ALA A 173 -9.52 -1.08 -12.46
N GLY A 174 -10.77 -0.92 -12.00
CA GLY A 174 -11.94 -1.56 -12.61
C GLY A 174 -12.18 -3.01 -12.19
N ARG A 175 -11.63 -3.45 -11.05
CA ARG A 175 -11.88 -4.79 -10.48
C ARG A 175 -13.11 -4.84 -9.55
N THR A 176 -14.00 -3.84 -9.64
CA THR A 176 -15.18 -3.74 -8.77
C THR A 176 -16.41 -3.22 -9.54
N GLN A 177 -17.54 -3.09 -8.83
CA GLN A 177 -18.81 -2.55 -9.36
C GLN A 177 -18.76 -1.07 -9.79
N ILE A 178 -17.63 -0.39 -9.62
CA ILE A 178 -17.41 1.00 -10.05
C ILE A 178 -16.80 0.99 -11.45
N ALA A 179 -17.18 1.97 -12.28
CA ALA A 179 -16.63 2.10 -13.63
C ALA A 179 -15.09 2.18 -13.59
N SER A 180 -14.42 1.37 -14.40
CA SER A 180 -12.95 1.38 -14.51
C SER A 180 -12.44 2.80 -14.81
N GLY A 181 -11.35 3.20 -14.14
CA GLY A 181 -10.77 4.53 -14.28
C GLY A 181 -11.43 5.62 -13.43
N SER A 182 -12.46 5.29 -12.63
CA SER A 182 -13.08 6.28 -11.73
C SER A 182 -12.08 6.77 -10.69
N ARG A 183 -11.92 8.09 -10.58
CA ARG A 183 -11.20 8.73 -9.46
C ARG A 183 -11.93 8.44 -8.16
N THR A 184 -11.29 7.82 -7.17
CA THR A 184 -11.93 7.34 -5.93
C THR A 184 -11.62 8.21 -4.72
N VAL A 185 -10.33 8.50 -4.50
CA VAL A 185 -9.83 9.20 -3.32
C VAL A 185 -8.75 10.19 -3.73
N LEU A 186 -8.85 11.42 -3.22
CA LEU A 186 -7.81 12.45 -3.32
C LEU A 186 -7.09 12.57 -1.97
N GLY A 187 -5.79 12.34 -1.96
CA GLY A 187 -4.90 12.65 -0.83
C GLY A 187 -4.33 14.06 -0.97
N VAL A 188 -4.47 14.89 0.07
CA VAL A 188 -3.88 16.24 0.15
C VAL A 188 -3.02 16.35 1.41
N LEU A 189 -1.71 16.47 1.24
CA LEU A 189 -0.75 16.56 2.34
C LEU A 189 -0.09 17.94 2.39
N GLY A 190 -0.15 18.58 3.55
CA GLY A 190 0.61 19.81 3.80
C GLY A 190 0.31 20.47 5.14
N PRO A 191 0.71 21.76 5.31
CA PRO A 191 0.45 22.50 6.53
C PRO A 191 -1.05 22.69 6.74
N LYS A 192 -1.51 22.55 7.98
CA LYS A 192 -2.93 22.50 8.35
C LYS A 192 -3.73 23.65 7.75
N SER A 193 -3.26 24.89 7.85
CA SER A 193 -3.93 26.09 7.36
C SER A 193 -4.15 26.09 5.85
N VAL A 194 -3.12 25.70 5.09
CA VAL A 194 -3.17 25.65 3.63
C VAL A 194 -4.10 24.52 3.19
N VAL A 195 -4.00 23.35 3.82
CA VAL A 195 -4.91 22.21 3.56
C VAL A 195 -6.36 22.59 3.90
N ASP A 196 -6.61 23.26 5.03
CA ASP A 196 -7.95 23.71 5.44
C ASP A 196 -8.54 24.76 4.48
N SER A 197 -7.72 25.55 3.80
CA SER A 197 -8.18 26.47 2.75
C SER A 197 -8.77 25.74 1.52
N VAL A 198 -8.37 24.48 1.30
CA VAL A 198 -8.88 23.61 0.24
C VAL A 198 -10.06 22.80 0.77
N THR A 199 -9.90 22.10 1.89
CA THR A 199 -10.82 21.04 2.31
C THR A 199 -11.69 21.37 3.52
N GLY A 200 -11.53 22.54 4.15
CA GLY A 200 -12.15 22.85 5.44
C GLY A 200 -13.68 22.97 5.43
N HIS A 201 -14.29 23.07 4.25
CA HIS A 201 -15.75 23.13 4.06
C HIS A 201 -16.40 21.74 3.94
N LEU A 202 -15.60 20.68 3.74
CA LEU A 202 -16.10 19.32 3.59
C LEU A 202 -16.52 18.72 4.93
N LYS A 203 -17.37 17.70 4.85
CA LYS A 203 -17.82 16.93 6.02
C LYS A 203 -16.89 15.74 6.26
N LEU A 204 -16.81 15.29 7.50
CA LEU A 204 -16.20 13.99 7.84
C LEU A 204 -16.91 12.86 7.09
N LEU A 205 -16.16 11.84 6.66
CA LEU A 205 -16.66 10.65 5.97
C LEU A 205 -17.56 9.77 6.84
#